data_AF-A0A1M3QUF1-F1
#
_entry.id   AF-A0A1M3QUF1-F1
#
_cell.length_a   1.000
_cell.length_b   1.000
_cell.length_c   1.000
_cell.angle_alpha   90.00
_cell.angle_beta   90.00
_cell.angle_gamma   90.00
#
_symmetry.space_group_name_H-M   'P 1'
#
loop_
_entity.id
_entity.type
_entity.pdbx_description
1 polymer ?
#
loop_
_entity_poly.entity_id
_entity_poly.type
_entity_poly.pdbx_seq_one_letter_code
_entity_poly.pdbx_strand_id
1 'polypeptide(L)'
;MNPDINTVKARFRDEASEIHLRAMKTFEYNTKKLDRQKDENVFQQLTARYADELKRELSQMAENLLAQYGGGTNKHLLYQDFAHQIAYYVSEWLLKVRSM
;
A
#
# COMPACT_ATOMS: atom_id res chain seq x y z
N MET A 1 13.43 10.08 -23.09
CA MET A 1 12.11 9.59 -23.53
C MET A 1 11.21 9.61 -22.29
N ASN A 2 10.10 10.37 -22.29
CA ASN A 2 9.20 10.37 -21.15
C ASN A 2 8.51 9.00 -21.06
N PRO A 3 8.46 8.34 -19.89
CA PRO A 3 7.77 7.07 -19.76
C PRO A 3 6.29 7.24 -20.10
N ASP A 4 5.73 6.29 -20.84
CA ASP A 4 4.29 6.26 -21.12
C ASP A 4 3.49 6.12 -19.82
N ILE A 5 2.30 6.69 -19.77
CA ILE A 5 1.45 6.65 -18.58
C ILE A 5 1.14 5.21 -18.14
N ASN A 6 0.98 4.28 -19.08
CA ASN A 6 0.70 2.88 -18.74
C ASN A 6 1.93 2.20 -18.14
N THR A 7 3.14 2.56 -18.58
CA THR A 7 4.39 2.07 -17.98
C THR A 7 4.50 2.52 -16.52
N VAL A 8 4.18 3.79 -16.24
CA VAL A 8 4.22 4.33 -14.87
C VAL A 8 3.15 3.67 -13.98
N LYS A 9 1.94 3.44 -14.50
CA LYS A 9 0.87 2.71 -13.80
C LYS A 9 1.25 1.25 -13.52
N ALA A 10 1.83 0.56 -14.49
CA ALA A 10 2.26 -0.83 -14.33
C ALA A 10 3.35 -0.92 -13.26
N ARG A 11 4.35 -0.04 -13.32
CA ARG A 11 5.41 0.02 -12.31
C ARG A 11 4.88 0.26 -10.90
N PHE A 12 3.94 1.18 -10.74
CA PHE A 12 3.30 1.39 -9.43
C PHE A 12 2.61 0.11 -8.93
N ARG A 13 1.87 -0.61 -9.78
CA ARG A 13 1.19 -1.85 -9.39
C ARG A 13 2.16 -2.93 -8.94
N ASP A 14 3.23 -3.13 -9.70
CA ASP A 14 4.22 -4.17 -9.41
C ASP A 14 4.90 -3.88 -8.05
N GLU A 15 5.39 -2.66 -7.87
CA GLU A 15 6.04 -2.25 -6.62
C GLU A 15 5.04 -2.22 -5.43
N ALA A 16 3.80 -1.78 -5.64
CA ALA A 16 2.75 -1.78 -4.61
C ALA A 16 2.41 -3.19 -4.12
N SER A 17 2.34 -4.15 -5.04
CA SER A 17 2.11 -5.56 -4.73
C SER A 17 3.21 -6.13 -3.83
N GLU A 18 4.48 -5.82 -4.14
CA GLU A 18 5.62 -6.26 -3.34
C GLU A 18 5.61 -5.64 -1.93
N ILE A 19 5.33 -4.34 -1.83
CA ILE A 19 5.21 -3.63 -0.55
C ILE A 19 4.09 -4.26 0.29
N HIS A 20 2.91 -4.48 -0.30
CA HIS A 20 1.78 -5.10 0.39
C HIS A 20 2.12 -6.52 0.87
N LEU A 21 2.76 -7.34 0.04
CA LEU A 21 3.17 -8.70 0.41
C LEU A 21 4.18 -8.69 1.56
N ARG A 22 5.16 -7.79 1.54
CA ARG A 22 6.15 -7.65 2.61
C ARG A 22 5.50 -7.21 3.92
N ALA A 23 4.62 -6.22 3.87
CA ALA A 23 3.88 -5.76 5.04
C ALA A 23 3.08 -6.90 5.67
N MET A 24 2.38 -7.68 4.84
CA MET A 24 1.54 -8.80 5.28
C MET A 24 2.37 -9.89 5.97
N LYS A 25 3.46 -10.34 5.35
CA LYS A 25 4.35 -11.35 5.94
C LYS A 25 4.91 -10.89 7.29
N THR A 26 5.27 -9.61 7.40
CA THR A 26 5.85 -9.06 8.63
C THR A 26 4.81 -8.99 9.74
N PHE A 27 3.59 -8.59 9.41
CA PHE A 27 2.47 -8.58 10.35
C PHE A 27 2.06 -9.98 10.79
N GLU A 28 1.92 -10.92 9.86
CA GLU A 28 1.66 -12.34 10.17
C GLU A 28 2.71 -12.88 11.14
N TYR A 29 4.00 -12.59 10.91
CA TYR A 29 5.08 -12.98 11.81
C TYR A 29 4.94 -12.36 13.22
N ASN A 30 4.67 -11.06 13.29
CA ASN A 30 4.57 -10.32 14.56
C ASN A 30 3.30 -10.64 15.35
N THR A 31 2.22 -11.06 14.68
CA THR A 31 0.95 -11.40 15.32
C THR A 31 0.80 -12.89 15.62
N LYS A 32 1.64 -13.76 15.05
CA LYS A 32 1.56 -15.23 15.18
C LYS A 32 1.47 -15.74 16.63
N LYS A 33 2.07 -15.04 17.59
CA LYS A 33 2.13 -15.44 19.01
C LYS A 33 1.09 -14.76 19.89
N LEU A 34 0.31 -13.83 19.34
CA LEU A 34 -0.71 -13.11 20.11
C LEU A 34 -1.90 -14.02 20.40
N ASP A 35 -2.36 -13.98 21.64
CA ASP A 35 -3.62 -14.61 22.04
C ASP A 35 -4.74 -13.61 21.76
N ARG A 36 -5.55 -13.83 20.72
CA ARG A 36 -6.61 -12.89 20.29
C ARG A 36 -7.66 -12.64 21.37
N GLN A 37 -7.79 -13.49 22.39
CA GLN A 37 -8.71 -13.24 23.51
C GLN A 37 -8.14 -12.29 24.57
N LYS A 38 -6.81 -12.21 24.69
CA LYS A 38 -6.11 -11.42 25.71
C LYS A 38 -5.43 -10.16 25.13
N ASP A 39 -4.94 -10.29 23.91
CA ASP A 39 -4.08 -9.32 23.23
C ASP A 39 -4.83 -8.56 22.12
N GLU A 40 -6.17 -8.56 22.11
CA GLU A 40 -6.98 -7.93 21.07
C GLU A 40 -6.58 -6.46 20.84
N ASN A 41 -6.37 -5.71 21.92
CA ASN A 41 -5.94 -4.31 21.82
C ASN A 41 -4.58 -4.17 21.13
N VAL A 42 -3.64 -5.08 21.40
CA VAL A 42 -2.31 -5.10 20.77
C VAL A 42 -2.45 -5.45 19.29
N PHE A 43 -3.29 -6.42 18.96
CA PHE A 43 -3.57 -6.79 17.57
C PHE A 43 -4.19 -5.62 16.77
N GLN A 44 -5.18 -4.93 17.35
CA GLN A 44 -5.81 -3.76 16.72
C GLN A 44 -4.81 -2.62 16.52
N GLN A 45 -3.94 -2.35 17.50
CA GLN A 45 -2.88 -1.34 17.38
C GLN A 45 -1.88 -1.70 16.26
N LEU A 46 -1.45 -2.96 16.19
CA LEU A 46 -0.58 -3.43 15.11
C LEU A 46 -1.29 -3.32 13.75
N THR A 47 -2.57 -3.68 13.68
CA THR A 47 -3.37 -3.59 12.44
C THR A 47 -3.41 -2.17 11.92
N ALA A 48 -3.73 -1.20 12.78
CA ALA A 48 -3.77 0.22 12.43
C ALA A 48 -2.38 0.73 12.01
N ARG A 49 -1.34 0.40 12.79
CA ARG A 49 0.03 0.80 12.50
C ARG A 49 0.50 0.33 11.12
N TYR A 50 0.29 -0.94 10.79
CA TYR A 50 0.72 -1.49 9.51
C TYR A 50 -0.11 -0.95 8.34
N ALA A 51 -1.40 -0.67 8.54
CA ALA A 51 -2.23 -0.01 7.53
C ALA A 51 -1.70 1.41 7.21
N ASP A 52 -1.33 2.16 8.24
CA ASP A 52 -0.77 3.51 8.09
C ASP A 52 0.64 3.47 7.44
N GLU A 53 1.49 2.52 7.84
CA GLU A 53 2.81 2.31 7.24
C GLU A 53 2.68 1.95 5.75
N LEU A 54 1.78 1.01 5.40
CA LEU A 54 1.48 0.64 4.03
C LEU A 54 1.02 1.85 3.21
N LYS A 55 0.05 2.61 3.71
CA LYS A 55 -0.46 3.82 3.04
C LYS A 55 0.65 4.83 2.80
N ARG A 56 1.51 5.06 3.79
CA ARG A 56 2.63 6.01 3.71
C ARG A 56 3.66 5.58 2.65
N GLU A 57 4.06 4.31 2.65
CA GLU A 57 5.03 3.80 1.68
C GLU A 57 4.51 3.88 0.25
N LEU A 58 3.26 3.48 0.02
CA LEU A 58 2.64 3.59 -1.30
C LEU A 58 2.49 5.05 -1.76
N SER A 59 2.17 5.97 -0.83
CA SER A 59 2.08 7.41 -1.13
C SER A 59 3.44 7.98 -1.52
N GLN A 60 4.51 7.63 -0.80
CA GLN A 60 5.86 8.07 -1.12
C GLN A 60 6.32 7.57 -2.50
N MET A 61 5.99 6.32 -2.81
CA MET A 61 6.27 5.72 -4.13
C MET A 61 5.48 6.42 -5.24
N ALA A 62 4.19 6.69 -5.04
CA ALA A 62 3.37 7.45 -5.97
C ALA A 62 3.97 8.83 -6.26
N GLU A 63 4.38 9.56 -5.22
CA GLU A 63 5.03 10.86 -5.34
C GLU A 63 6.33 10.78 -6.16
N ASN A 64 7.16 9.78 -5.88
CA ASN A 64 8.41 9.57 -6.62
C ASN A 64 8.16 9.30 -8.11
N LEU A 65 7.16 8.49 -8.45
CA LEU A 65 6.78 8.20 -9.83
C LEU A 65 6.16 9.42 -10.52
N LEU A 66 5.35 10.21 -9.81
CA LEU A 66 4.77 11.46 -10.31
C LEU A 66 5.82 12.56 -10.54
N ALA A 67 6.89 12.58 -9.75
CA ALA A 67 8.02 13.49 -9.92
C ALA A 67 8.86 13.11 -11.15
N GLN A 68 9.03 11.82 -11.42
CA GLN A 68 9.73 11.30 -12.60
C GLN A 68 8.89 11.41 -13.88
N TYR A 69 7.56 11.49 -13.77
CA TYR A 69 6.66 11.64 -14.90
C TYR A 69 6.69 13.09 -15.43
N GLY A 70 7.41 13.31 -16.53
CA GLY A 70 7.51 14.60 -17.21
C GLY A 70 6.28 15.00 -18.04
N GLY A 71 5.20 14.20 -18.05
CA GLY A 71 3.99 14.47 -18.83
C GLY A 71 3.03 15.42 -18.12
N GLY A 72 2.99 16.70 -18.51
CA GLY A 72 2.13 17.71 -17.87
C GLY A 72 0.62 17.43 -17.98
N THR A 73 0.14 17.01 -19.16
CA THR A 73 -1.30 16.92 -19.46
C THR A 73 -2.02 15.80 -18.72
N ASN A 74 -1.33 14.68 -18.42
CA ASN A 74 -1.96 13.49 -17.84
C ASN A 74 -1.56 13.24 -16.37
N LYS A 75 -0.77 14.13 -15.77
CA LYS A 75 -0.29 13.98 -14.39
C LYS A 75 -1.44 13.88 -13.37
N HIS A 76 -2.53 14.62 -13.59
CA HIS A 76 -3.73 14.56 -12.75
C HIS A 76 -4.42 13.19 -12.81
N LEU A 77 -4.54 12.59 -14.01
CA LEU A 77 -5.12 11.26 -14.18
C LEU A 77 -4.27 10.19 -13.48
N LEU A 78 -2.95 10.33 -13.54
CA LEU A 78 -2.04 9.43 -12.85
C LEU A 78 -2.14 9.57 -11.32
N TYR A 79 -2.26 10.79 -10.81
CA TYR A 79 -2.49 11.04 -9.40
C TYR A 79 -3.78 10.39 -8.88
N GLN A 80 -4.90 10.55 -9.60
CA GLN A 80 -6.17 9.92 -9.24
C GLN A 80 -6.08 8.39 -9.26
N ASP A 81 -5.43 7.83 -10.29
CA ASP A 81 -5.20 6.39 -10.41
C ASP A 81 -4.41 5.84 -9.20
N PHE A 82 -3.32 6.51 -8.84
CA PHE A 82 -2.54 6.14 -7.66
C PHE A 82 -3.33 6.24 -6.36
N ALA A 83 -4.11 7.30 -6.17
CA ALA A 83 -4.96 7.43 -4.99
C ALA A 83 -5.97 6.27 -4.87
N HIS A 84 -6.59 5.86 -5.98
CA HIS A 84 -7.48 4.70 -6.00
C HIS A 84 -6.76 3.40 -5.69
N GLN A 85 -5.57 3.18 -6.27
CA GLN A 85 -4.80 1.97 -6.00
C GLN A 85 -4.31 1.91 -4.55
N ILE A 86 -3.86 3.02 -3.97
CA ILE A 86 -3.48 3.10 -2.55
C ILE A 86 -4.68 2.71 -1.67
N ALA A 87 -5.86 3.27 -1.94
CA ALA A 87 -7.08 2.94 -1.20
C ALA A 87 -7.44 1.45 -1.34
N TYR A 88 -7.26 0.88 -2.53
CA TYR A 88 -7.45 -0.55 -2.77
C TYR A 88 -6.52 -1.41 -1.89
N TYR A 89 -5.20 -1.18 -1.92
CA TYR A 89 -4.26 -1.98 -1.12
C TYR A 89 -4.49 -1.86 0.39
N VAL A 90 -4.86 -0.67 0.88
CA VAL A 90 -5.21 -0.47 2.29
C VAL A 90 -6.52 -1.19 2.66
N SER A 91 -7.50 -1.22 1.75
CA SER A 91 -8.75 -1.95 1.97
C SER A 91 -8.53 -3.46 1.97
N GLU A 92 -7.77 -3.97 1.00
CA GLU A 92 -7.38 -5.39 0.92
C GLU A 92 -6.60 -5.83 2.16
N TRP A 93 -5.70 -4.98 2.67
CA TRP A 93 -5.03 -5.19 3.94
C TRP A 93 -6.03 -5.41 5.08
N LEU A 94 -6.96 -4.46 5.28
CA LEU A 94 -7.93 -4.52 6.39
C LEU A 94 -8.86 -5.73 6.26
N LEU A 95 -9.28 -6.08 5.04
CA LEU A 95 -10.09 -7.26 4.78
C LEU A 95 -9.34 -8.55 5.13
N LYS A 96 -8.09 -8.67 4.66
CA LYS A 96 -7.27 -9.85 4.93
C LYS A 96 -6.97 -10.00 6.42
N VAL A 97 -6.57 -8.92 7.10
CA VAL A 97 -6.30 -8.94 8.54
C VAL A 97 -7.54 -9.31 9.35
N ARG A 98 -8.73 -8.82 8.96
CA ARG A 98 -10.00 -9.17 9.62
C ARG A 98 -10.36 -10.66 9.48
N SER A 99 -9.92 -11.31 8.40
CA SER A 99 -10.18 -12.72 8.15
C SER A 99 -9.22 -13.68 8.86
N MET A 100 -8.21 -13.14 9.56
CA MET A 100 -7.24 -13.89 10.39
C MET A 100 -7.74 -14.09 11.81
#